data_AF-I8AJH8-F1
#
_entry.id   AF-I8AJH8-F1
#
_cell.length_a   1.000
_cell.length_b   1.000
_cell.length_c   1.000
_cell.angle_alpha   90.00
_cell.angle_beta   90.00
_cell.angle_gamma   90.00
#
_symmetry.space_group_name_H-M   'P 1'
#
loop_
_entity.id
_entity.type
_entity.pdbx_description
1 polymer ?
#
loop_
_entity_poly.entity_id
_entity_poly.type
_entity_poly.pdbx_seq_one_letter_code
_entity_poly.pdbx_strand_id
1 'polypeptide(L)'
;MKITLENGDVFTRTDEGVYAINGICIDKTEGEQIFVKEIRKSQTAKAKAIYDSFEIGGPVLWTGDDDVIKEGAQGVVINKQYSWHGCDLRVSFDGYEVWTESYSVSNLS
;
A
#
# COMPACT_ATOMS: atom_id res chain seq x y z
N MET A 1 -2.46 -27.74 -7.86
CA MET A 1 -2.30 -26.27 -7.77
C MET A 1 -1.81 -25.76 -9.11
N LYS A 2 -2.59 -24.92 -9.79
CA LYS A 2 -2.23 -24.32 -11.08
C LYS A 2 -2.06 -22.81 -10.88
N ILE A 3 -0.98 -22.26 -11.40
CA ILE A 3 -0.76 -20.81 -11.41
C ILE A 3 -1.24 -20.29 -12.77
N THR A 4 -2.09 -19.27 -12.78
CA THR A 4 -2.60 -18.63 -14.01
C THR A 4 -2.28 -17.15 -14.03
N LEU A 5 -2.14 -16.64 -15.25
CA LEU A 5 -1.97 -15.22 -15.53
C LEU A 5 -3.23 -14.70 -16.19
N GLU A 6 -3.86 -13.69 -15.59
CA GLU A 6 -5.08 -13.09 -16.11
C GLU A 6 -4.93 -11.58 -16.02
N ASN A 7 -4.98 -10.88 -17.16
CA ASN A 7 -4.87 -9.42 -17.25
C ASN A 7 -3.63 -8.80 -16.57
N GLY A 8 -2.54 -9.55 -16.42
CA GLY A 8 -1.30 -9.09 -15.77
C GLY A 8 -1.19 -9.45 -14.29
N ASP A 9 -2.25 -10.00 -13.69
CA ASP A 9 -2.28 -10.48 -12.32
C ASP A 9 -2.02 -11.99 -12.25
N VAL A 10 -1.47 -12.45 -11.12
CA VAL A 10 -1.14 -13.85 -10.87
C VAL A 10 -2.17 -14.47 -9.93
N PHE A 11 -2.68 -15.63 -10.29
CA PHE A 11 -3.66 -16.37 -9.50
C PHE A 11 -3.17 -17.78 -9.20
N THR A 12 -3.49 -18.30 -8.02
CA THR A 12 -3.47 -19.73 -7.75
C THR A 12 -4.87 -20.30 -7.80
N ARG A 13 -5.04 -21.38 -8.55
CA ARG A 13 -6.30 -22.14 -8.63
C ARG A 13 -6.14 -23.48 -7.90
N THR A 14 -7.02 -23.72 -6.94
CA THR A 14 -7.14 -24.94 -6.14
C THR A 14 -8.55 -25.52 -6.29
N ASP A 15 -8.78 -26.72 -5.74
CA ASP A 15 -10.11 -27.33 -5.73
C ASP A 15 -11.11 -26.53 -4.86
N GLU A 16 -10.59 -25.66 -3.99
CA GLU A 16 -11.35 -24.80 -3.08
C GLU A 16 -11.67 -23.42 -3.68
N GLY A 17 -11.02 -23.02 -4.78
CA GLY A 17 -11.28 -21.74 -5.43
C GLY A 17 -10.09 -21.10 -6.15
N VAL A 18 -10.26 -19.82 -6.50
CA VAL A 18 -9.25 -18.98 -7.18
C VAL A 18 -8.82 -17.87 -6.24
N TYR A 19 -7.51 -17.71 -6.02
CA TYR A 19 -6.94 -16.72 -5.11
C TYR A 19 -5.92 -15.85 -5.85
N ALA A 20 -6.04 -14.53 -5.71
CA ALA A 20 -5.07 -13.58 -6.25
C ALA A 20 -3.77 -13.60 -5.41
N ILE A 21 -2.62 -13.56 -6.09
CA ILE A 21 -1.31 -13.44 -5.46
C ILE A 21 -0.84 -11.99 -5.57
N ASN A 22 -1.07 -11.22 -4.52
CA ASN A 22 -0.69 -9.81 -4.47
C ASN A 22 0.84 -9.65 -4.33
N GLY A 23 1.41 -8.67 -5.04
CA GLY A 23 2.84 -8.27 -4.92
C GLY A 23 3.81 -8.87 -5.95
N ILE A 24 3.31 -9.49 -7.02
CA ILE A 24 4.10 -10.11 -8.10
C ILE A 24 3.84 -9.40 -9.45
N CYS A 25 4.89 -9.03 -10.19
CA CYS A 25 4.83 -8.55 -11.58
C CYS A 25 5.63 -9.51 -12.44
N ILE A 26 5.21 -9.63 -13.68
CA ILE A 26 5.85 -10.48 -14.68
C ILE A 26 6.70 -9.56 -15.56
N ASP A 27 8.02 -9.75 -15.54
CA ASP A 27 8.94 -8.92 -16.34
C ASP A 27 9.04 -9.46 -17.78
N LYS A 28 8.84 -10.77 -17.98
CA LYS A 28 8.89 -11.41 -19.31
C LYS A 28 8.24 -12.80 -19.32
N THR A 29 7.75 -13.19 -20.51
CA THR A 29 7.40 -14.57 -20.85
C THR A 29 8.37 -15.09 -21.91
N GLU A 30 9.06 -16.19 -21.65
CA GLU A 30 9.87 -16.91 -22.65
C GLU A 30 9.52 -18.39 -22.57
N GLY A 31 9.06 -18.98 -23.69
CA GLY A 31 8.79 -20.42 -23.81
C GLY A 31 8.12 -21.04 -22.58
N GLU A 32 6.79 -20.88 -22.43
CA GLU A 32 5.98 -21.42 -21.32
C GLU A 32 6.45 -21.07 -19.88
N GLN A 33 7.55 -20.35 -19.69
CA GLN A 33 8.10 -19.95 -18.40
C GLN A 33 7.79 -18.47 -18.12
N ILE A 34 7.41 -18.21 -16.88
CA ILE A 34 7.05 -16.88 -16.37
C ILE A 34 8.16 -16.41 -15.43
N PHE A 35 8.80 -15.29 -15.76
CA PHE A 35 9.80 -14.68 -14.88
C PHE A 35 9.12 -13.67 -13.96
N VAL A 36 9.04 -14.04 -12.68
CA VAL A 36 8.48 -13.22 -11.61
C VAL A 36 9.54 -12.26 -11.07
N LYS A 37 9.20 -10.98 -11.03
CA LYS A 37 9.97 -9.93 -10.32
C LYS A 37 9.18 -9.46 -9.12
N GLU A 38 9.85 -9.20 -8.00
CA GLU A 38 9.23 -8.55 -6.84
C GLU A 38 8.68 -7.16 -7.24
N ILE A 39 7.35 -6.98 -7.29
CA ILE A 39 6.71 -5.63 -7.33
C ILE A 39 6.97 -4.88 -6.04
N ARG A 40 7.18 -5.61 -4.94
CA ARG A 40 7.48 -5.06 -3.61
C ARG A 40 8.72 -4.16 -3.57
N LYS A 41 9.45 -3.92 -4.65
CA LYS A 41 10.48 -2.88 -4.69
C LYS A 41 10.05 -1.58 -5.36
N SER A 42 9.21 -1.57 -6.40
CA SER A 42 8.90 -0.33 -7.14
C SER A 42 7.69 0.44 -6.59
N GLN A 43 6.61 -0.26 -6.27
CA GLN A 43 5.45 0.32 -5.55
C GLN A 43 5.88 0.71 -4.13
N THR A 44 6.65 -0.15 -3.47
CA THR A 44 7.29 0.18 -2.18
C THR A 44 8.28 1.33 -2.32
N ALA A 45 9.06 1.48 -3.40
CA ALA A 45 9.98 2.63 -3.51
C ALA A 45 9.24 3.97 -3.62
N LYS A 46 8.14 4.03 -4.39
CA LYS A 46 7.31 5.24 -4.47
C LYS A 46 6.57 5.51 -3.16
N ALA A 47 5.93 4.50 -2.59
CA ALA A 47 5.27 4.59 -1.29
C ALA A 47 6.26 4.91 -0.15
N LYS A 48 7.50 4.41 -0.25
CA LYS A 48 8.60 4.68 0.69
C LYS A 48 9.09 6.11 0.57
N ALA A 49 9.25 6.67 -0.63
CA ALA A 49 9.65 8.07 -0.78
C ALA A 49 8.62 9.01 -0.14
N ILE A 50 7.33 8.74 -0.36
CA ILE A 50 6.22 9.46 0.27
C ILE A 50 6.25 9.24 1.79
N TYR A 51 6.32 8.00 2.25
CA TYR A 51 6.41 7.64 3.66
C TYR A 51 7.60 8.29 4.38
N ASP A 52 8.79 8.27 3.77
CA ASP A 52 10.02 8.85 4.32
C ASP A 52 9.91 10.38 4.44
N SER A 53 9.08 11.02 3.60
CA SER A 53 8.84 12.46 3.66
C SER A 53 8.01 12.93 4.87
N PHE A 54 7.37 12.01 5.60
CA PHE A 54 6.63 12.33 6.81
C PHE A 54 7.53 12.24 8.05
N GLU A 55 7.43 13.22 8.95
CA GLU A 55 8.08 13.21 10.25
C GLU A 55 7.09 12.86 11.36
N ILE A 56 7.54 12.12 12.40
CA ILE A 56 6.73 11.93 13.61
C ILE A 56 6.61 13.29 14.32
N GLY A 57 5.38 13.69 14.64
CA GLY A 57 5.03 15.04 15.09
C GLY A 57 4.66 16.00 13.95
N GLY A 58 4.86 15.59 12.69
CA GLY A 58 4.54 16.42 11.52
C GLY A 58 3.03 16.53 11.26
N PRO A 59 2.54 17.70 10.84
CA PRO A 59 1.14 17.91 10.51
C PRO A 59 0.79 17.33 9.13
N VAL A 60 -0.40 16.78 9.00
CA VAL A 60 -0.91 16.18 7.76
C VAL A 60 -2.36 16.55 7.51
N LEU A 61 -2.76 16.47 6.25
CA LEU A 61 -4.15 16.61 5.80
C LEU A 61 -4.67 15.26 5.33
N TRP A 62 -5.87 14.89 5.75
CA TRP A 62 -6.57 13.72 5.22
C TRP A 62 -7.08 13.99 3.81
N THR A 63 -6.74 13.11 2.88
CA THR A 63 -7.16 13.17 1.46
C THR A 63 -8.02 11.98 1.06
N GLY A 64 -8.34 11.10 2.01
CA GLY A 64 -9.22 9.97 1.79
C GLY A 64 -10.71 10.34 1.90
N ASP A 65 -11.55 9.41 1.48
CA ASP A 65 -13.00 9.45 1.72
C ASP A 65 -13.33 8.34 2.72
N ASP A 66 -13.56 8.73 3.98
CA ASP A 66 -13.88 7.83 5.09
C ASP A 66 -15.12 8.35 5.82
N ASP A 67 -15.93 7.42 6.35
CA ASP A 67 -17.16 7.76 7.06
C ASP A 67 -16.87 8.57 8.34
N VAL A 68 -15.74 8.30 8.99
CA VAL A 68 -15.30 8.89 10.26
C VAL A 68 -14.45 10.13 10.02
N ILE A 69 -13.44 10.04 9.15
CA ILE A 69 -12.51 11.14 8.89
C ILE A 69 -12.90 11.84 7.58
N LYS A 70 -13.32 13.10 7.69
CA LYS A 70 -13.69 13.89 6.52
C LYS A 70 -12.45 14.38 5.78
N GLU A 71 -12.55 14.41 4.44
CA GLU A 71 -11.54 15.04 3.58
C GLU A 71 -11.23 16.46 4.09
N GLY A 72 -9.94 16.78 4.15
CA GLY A 72 -9.45 18.04 4.70
C GLY A 72 -9.29 18.08 6.22
N ALA A 73 -9.59 17.00 6.95
CA ALA A 73 -9.26 16.91 8.36
C ALA A 73 -7.74 17.01 8.57
N GLN A 74 -7.31 17.79 9.56
CA GLN A 74 -5.91 17.91 9.92
C GLN A 74 -5.55 16.94 11.04
N GLY A 75 -4.38 16.32 10.93
CA GLY A 75 -3.89 15.38 11.92
C GLY A 75 -2.39 15.51 12.13
N VAL A 76 -1.86 14.68 13.03
CA VAL A 76 -0.44 14.61 13.35
C VAL A 76 0.04 13.17 13.22
N VAL A 77 1.18 12.98 12.56
CA VAL A 77 1.83 11.66 12.49
C VAL A 77 2.37 11.31 13.87
N ILE A 78 1.91 10.22 14.47
CA ILE A 78 2.34 9.79 15.80
C ILE A 78 3.21 8.53 15.76
N ASN A 79 3.14 7.75 14.68
CA ASN A 79 4.02 6.61 14.45
C ASN A 79 4.13 6.28 12.95
N LYS A 80 5.13 5.49 12.59
CA LYS A 80 5.40 5.03 11.24
C LYS A 80 5.81 3.56 11.28
N GLN A 81 5.23 2.70 10.46
CA GLN A 81 5.55 1.27 10.44
C GLN A 81 5.59 0.70 9.01
N TYR A 82 6.57 -0.16 8.76
CA TYR A 82 6.50 -1.09 7.63
C TYR A 82 5.63 -2.28 8.01
N SER A 83 4.55 -2.52 7.28
CA SER A 83 3.64 -3.64 7.48
C SER A 83 3.67 -4.58 6.26
N TRP A 84 2.90 -5.66 6.33
CA TRP A 84 2.71 -6.54 5.17
C TRP A 84 1.91 -5.88 4.05
N HIS A 85 1.16 -4.80 4.36
CA HIS A 85 0.42 -3.96 3.42
C HIS A 85 1.29 -2.87 2.78
N GLY A 86 2.37 -2.43 3.43
CA GLY A 86 3.30 -1.47 2.86
C GLY A 86 3.92 -0.53 3.89
N CYS A 87 3.83 0.77 3.62
CA CYS A 87 4.40 1.83 4.44
C CYS A 87 3.27 2.61 5.11
N ASP A 88 2.93 2.23 6.33
CA ASP A 88 1.75 2.74 7.03
C ASP A 88 2.13 3.84 8.02
N LEU A 89 1.30 4.87 8.07
CA LEU A 89 1.37 5.95 9.04
C LEU A 89 0.30 5.74 10.11
N ARG A 90 0.66 5.98 11.37
CA ARG A 90 -0.34 6.17 12.42
C ARG A 90 -0.54 7.66 12.58
N VAL A 91 -1.77 8.13 12.37
CA VAL A 91 -2.12 9.55 12.41
C VAL A 91 -3.20 9.77 13.46
N SER A 92 -3.05 10.83 14.25
CA SER A 92 -4.07 11.30 15.18
C SER A 92 -4.82 12.49 14.58
N PHE A 93 -6.13 12.36 14.45
CA PHE A 93 -7.08 13.41 14.06
C PHE A 93 -7.93 13.76 15.28
N ASP A 94 -7.60 14.86 15.97
CA ASP A 94 -8.31 15.32 17.18
C ASP A 94 -8.53 14.20 18.24
N GLY A 95 -7.49 13.42 18.50
CA GLY A 95 -7.53 12.30 19.44
C GLY A 95 -8.06 10.97 18.89
N TYR A 96 -8.63 10.96 17.67
CA TYR A 96 -8.93 9.72 16.95
C TYR A 96 -7.69 9.21 16.20
N GLU A 97 -7.26 8.00 16.49
CA GLU A 97 -6.05 7.42 15.89
C GLU A 97 -6.38 6.37 14.84
N VAL A 98 -5.72 6.46 13.68
CA VAL A 98 -5.91 5.53 12.57
C VAL A 98 -4.56 5.11 11.98
N TRP A 99 -4.47 3.85 11.56
CA TRP A 99 -3.41 3.40 10.65
C TRP A 99 -3.88 3.57 9.22
N THR A 100 -3.06 4.26 8.42
CA THR A 100 -3.40 4.59 7.04
C THR A 100 -2.18 4.45 6.14
N GLU A 101 -2.44 4.16 4.88
CA GLU A 101 -1.42 4.17 3.83
C GLU A 101 -0.94 5.61 3.62
N SER A 102 0.35 5.76 3.28
CA SER A 102 1.00 7.07 3.17
C SER A 102 0.44 7.99 2.07
N TYR A 103 -0.42 7.48 1.19
CA TYR A 103 -1.11 8.23 0.13
C TYR A 103 -2.51 8.72 0.50
N SER A 104 -3.08 8.30 1.63
CA SER A 104 -4.37 8.83 2.11
C SER A 104 -4.22 10.13 2.89
N VAL A 105 -2.99 10.61 3.03
CA VAL A 105 -2.65 11.88 3.67
C VAL A 105 -1.59 12.64 2.89
N SER A 106 -1.56 13.96 3.04
CA SER A 106 -0.50 14.82 2.50
C SER A 106 0.17 15.64 3.61
N ASN A 107 1.47 15.90 3.49
CA ASN A 107 2.17 16.84 4.38
C ASN A 107 1.53 18.23 4.30
N LEU A 108 1.26 18.83 5.47
CA LEU A 108 1.00 20.27 5.57
C LEU A 108 2.36 20.92 5.80
N SER A 109 2.79 21.73 4.83
CA SER A 109 4.05 22.48 4.91
C SER A 109 3.91 23.73 5.77
#